data_AF-A0AA97I2C3-F1
#
_entry.id   AF-A0AA97I2C3-F1
#
_cell.length_a   1.000
_cell.length_b   1.000
_cell.length_c   1.000
_cell.angle_alpha   90.00
_cell.angle_beta   90.00
_cell.angle_gamma   90.00
#
_symmetry.space_group_name_H-M   'P 1'
#
loop_
_entity.id
_entity.type
_entity.pdbx_description
1 polymer ?
#
loop_
_entity_poly.entity_id
_entity_poly.type
_entity_poly.pdbx_seq_one_letter_code
_entity_poly.pdbx_strand_id
1 'polypeptide(L)'
;MLSVDVDYLDVWTDDYDWEAMAEDATNAAISNSPYALLGESGATLSISVVFSDDAEVQKLNAQYRGKDKPTNVLSFPMVQPDLLGSLSNTDDGEVLLGDIILAHETCAREAQEKGIDIEQHVMHLIVHGTLHLLNYDHQDEAQAANMEALETKALAGLGYPDPYSEHQQPL
;
A
#
# COMPACT_ATOMS: atom_id res chain seq x y z
N MET A 1 15.30 9.51 2.96
CA MET A 1 14.64 9.12 4.24
C MET A 1 13.16 8.87 3.94
N LEU A 2 12.50 7.90 4.59
CA LEU A 2 11.05 7.69 4.46
C LEU A 2 10.34 8.35 5.65
N SER A 3 9.26 9.05 5.39
CA SER A 3 8.32 9.60 6.36
C SER A 3 6.94 9.00 6.08
N VAL A 4 6.30 8.45 7.11
CA VAL A 4 4.96 7.89 7.01
C VAL A 4 4.09 8.62 8.01
N ASP A 5 3.04 9.26 7.51
CA ASP A 5 2.04 9.93 8.34
C ASP A 5 0.83 9.00 8.47
N VAL A 6 0.41 8.72 9.69
CA VAL A 6 -0.64 7.72 9.97
C VAL A 6 -1.80 8.37 10.72
N ASP A 7 -2.98 8.27 10.11
CA ASP A 7 -4.25 8.67 10.72
C ASP A 7 -5.17 7.45 10.82
N TYR A 8 -5.92 7.32 11.91
CA TYR A 8 -6.86 6.21 12.09
C TYR A 8 -8.13 6.61 12.83
N LEU A 9 -9.24 5.98 12.44
CA LEU A 9 -10.51 6.04 13.16
C LEU A 9 -10.54 5.03 14.31
N ASP A 10 -11.28 5.34 15.39
CA ASP A 10 -11.44 4.49 16.58
C ASP A 10 -11.95 3.06 16.30
N VAL A 11 -12.46 2.78 15.10
CA VAL A 11 -12.88 1.44 14.68
C VAL A 11 -11.69 0.49 14.50
N TRP A 12 -10.49 1.04 14.25
CA TRP A 12 -9.25 0.31 14.23
C TRP A 12 -8.75 0.15 15.66
N THR A 13 -9.00 -1.01 16.25
CA THR A 13 -8.71 -1.28 17.67
C THR A 13 -7.20 -1.30 17.95
N ASP A 14 -6.84 -1.03 19.22
CA ASP A 14 -5.46 -1.08 19.74
C ASP A 14 -4.87 -2.51 19.85
N ASP A 15 -5.50 -3.50 19.22
CA ASP A 15 -4.99 -4.88 19.23
C ASP A 15 -3.69 -5.02 18.41
N TYR A 16 -3.44 -4.07 17.51
CA TYR A 16 -2.26 -3.99 16.66
C TYR A 16 -1.66 -2.59 16.67
N ASP A 17 -0.34 -2.51 16.48
CA ASP A 17 0.37 -1.23 16.31
C ASP A 17 0.30 -0.80 14.83
N TRP A 18 -0.85 -0.25 14.43
CA TRP A 18 -1.12 0.13 13.04
C TRP A 18 -0.13 1.15 12.48
N GLU A 19 0.41 2.02 13.35
CA GLU A 19 1.43 3.01 12.99
C GLU A 19 2.74 2.32 12.63
N ALA A 20 3.28 1.48 13.52
CA ALA A 20 4.50 0.72 13.24
C ALA A 20 4.34 -0.21 12.03
N MET A 21 3.18 -0.84 11.89
CA MET A 21 2.86 -1.69 10.75
C MET A 21 2.85 -0.94 9.42
N ALA A 22 2.27 0.26 9.38
CA ALA A 22 2.27 1.10 8.19
C ALA A 22 3.70 1.52 7.80
N GLU A 23 4.53 1.89 8.77
CA GLU A 23 5.96 2.17 8.55
C GLU A 23 6.69 0.95 7.98
N ASP A 24 6.54 -0.23 8.59
CA ASP A 24 7.20 -1.44 8.16
C ASP A 24 6.78 -1.88 6.75
N ALA A 25 5.47 -1.86 6.46
CA ALA A 25 4.92 -2.24 5.17
C ALA A 25 5.37 -1.30 4.03
N THR A 26 5.27 0.02 4.24
CA THR A 26 5.69 1.01 3.24
C THR A 26 7.19 0.94 2.99
N ASN A 27 8.01 0.80 4.05
CA ASN A 27 9.45 0.65 3.94
C ASN A 27 9.83 -0.64 3.20
N ALA A 28 9.17 -1.76 3.50
CA ALA A 28 9.40 -3.03 2.82
C ALA A 28 9.06 -2.95 1.33
N ALA A 29 7.94 -2.31 0.96
CA ALA A 29 7.54 -2.11 -0.43
C ALA A 29 8.57 -1.28 -1.20
N ILE A 30 8.99 -0.13 -0.66
CA ILE A 30 9.98 0.75 -1.29
C ILE A 30 11.33 0.04 -1.42
N SER A 31 11.81 -0.60 -0.35
CA SER A 31 13.11 -1.29 -0.31
C SER A 31 13.21 -2.46 -1.27
N ASN A 32 12.07 -3.05 -1.66
CA ASN A 32 12.03 -4.12 -2.65
C ASN A 32 11.83 -3.63 -4.09
N SER A 33 11.51 -2.35 -4.28
CA SER A 33 11.40 -1.72 -5.60
C SER A 33 12.75 -1.16 -6.10
N PRO A 34 12.88 -0.81 -7.39
CA PRO A 34 14.02 -0.07 -7.94
C PRO A 34 14.27 1.29 -7.27
N TYR A 35 13.30 1.79 -6.51
CA TYR A 35 13.36 3.08 -5.82
C TYR A 35 13.94 3.00 -4.41
N ALA A 36 14.46 1.84 -3.98
CA ALA A 36 15.12 1.67 -2.68
C ALA A 36 16.20 2.74 -2.41
N LEU A 37 16.91 3.17 -3.47
CA LEU A 37 17.99 4.17 -3.38
C LEU A 37 17.50 5.63 -3.40
N LEU A 38 16.22 5.89 -3.64
CA LEU A 38 15.68 7.25 -3.54
C LEU A 38 15.79 7.79 -2.10
N GLY A 39 15.83 6.91 -1.10
CA GLY A 39 16.10 7.31 0.28
C GLY A 39 17.52 7.84 0.50
N GLU A 40 18.47 7.49 -0.40
CA GLU A 40 19.89 7.86 -0.34
C GLU A 40 20.22 9.13 -1.12
N SER A 41 19.32 9.63 -1.99
CA SER A 41 19.54 10.85 -2.78
C SER A 41 19.43 12.15 -1.96
N GLY A 42 19.17 12.06 -0.66
CA GLY A 42 18.98 13.20 0.23
C GLY A 42 17.54 13.73 0.26
N ALA A 43 16.65 13.20 -0.58
CA ALA A 43 15.23 13.50 -0.54
C ALA A 43 14.52 12.70 0.57
N THR A 44 13.51 13.32 1.19
CA THR A 44 12.53 12.62 2.04
C THR A 44 11.39 12.14 1.16
N LEU A 45 11.01 10.87 1.23
CA LEU A 45 9.80 10.34 0.61
C LEU A 45 8.70 10.37 1.67
N SER A 46 7.53 10.89 1.34
CA SER A 46 6.41 11.01 2.28
C SER A 46 5.18 10.28 1.76
N ILE A 47 4.58 9.45 2.61
CA ILE A 47 3.34 8.69 2.35
C ILE A 47 2.36 8.98 3.50
N SER A 48 1.08 9.17 3.19
CA SER A 48 0.01 9.13 4.19
C SER A 48 -0.71 7.78 4.14
N VAL A 49 -0.91 7.16 5.30
CA VAL A 49 -1.73 5.96 5.47
C VAL A 49 -2.89 6.27 6.39
N VAL A 50 -4.10 6.18 5.85
CA VAL A 50 -5.34 6.49 6.56
C VAL A 50 -6.16 5.23 6.76
N PHE A 51 -6.29 4.82 8.01
CA PHE A 51 -7.13 3.72 8.45
C PHE A 51 -8.55 4.25 8.71
N SER A 52 -9.45 4.02 7.74
CA SER A 52 -10.79 4.61 7.68
C SER A 52 -11.90 3.55 7.75
N ASP A 53 -13.13 3.94 7.43
CA ASP A 53 -14.32 3.08 7.37
C ASP A 53 -14.85 2.93 5.94
N ASP A 54 -15.76 1.97 5.74
CA ASP A 54 -16.42 1.72 4.46
C ASP A 54 -17.18 2.97 3.94
N ALA A 55 -17.70 3.82 4.83
CA ALA A 55 -18.52 4.97 4.44
C ALA A 55 -17.67 6.07 3.77
N GLU A 56 -16.54 6.43 4.35
CA GLU A 56 -15.62 7.40 3.75
C GLU A 56 -14.96 6.82 2.50
N VAL A 57 -14.55 5.55 2.53
CA VAL A 57 -13.94 4.91 1.35
C VAL A 57 -14.95 4.78 0.20
N GLN A 58 -16.22 4.47 0.46
CA GLN A 58 -17.26 4.48 -0.58
C GLN A 58 -17.42 5.86 -1.21
N LYS A 59 -17.45 6.93 -0.39
CA LYS A 59 -17.54 8.31 -0.88
C LYS A 59 -16.35 8.67 -1.77
N LEU A 60 -15.12 8.33 -1.36
CA LEU A 60 -13.92 8.55 -2.16
C LEU A 60 -13.95 7.72 -3.46
N ASN A 61 -14.34 6.45 -3.39
CA ASN A 61 -14.43 5.56 -4.55
C ASN A 61 -15.47 6.07 -5.58
N ALA A 62 -16.60 6.60 -5.10
CA ALA A 62 -17.61 7.24 -5.95
C ALA A 62 -17.05 8.51 -6.62
N GLN A 63 -16.40 9.37 -5.85
CA GLN A 63 -15.87 10.66 -6.32
C GLN A 63 -14.74 10.51 -7.33
N TYR A 64 -13.75 9.65 -7.05
CA TYR A 64 -12.51 9.57 -7.81
C TYR A 64 -12.49 8.44 -8.84
N ARG A 65 -13.24 7.36 -8.61
CA ARG A 65 -13.29 6.18 -9.50
C ARG A 65 -14.67 5.93 -10.11
N GLY A 66 -15.68 6.74 -9.78
CA GLY A 66 -17.06 6.57 -10.28
C GLY A 66 -17.75 5.31 -9.76
N LYS A 67 -17.26 4.72 -8.66
CA LYS A 67 -17.75 3.46 -8.10
C LYS A 67 -18.40 3.71 -6.75
N ASP A 68 -19.73 3.76 -6.72
CA ASP A 68 -20.51 3.96 -5.50
C ASP A 68 -20.65 2.65 -4.69
N LYS A 69 -19.52 2.19 -4.15
CA LYS A 69 -19.41 1.05 -3.23
C LYS A 69 -18.09 1.12 -2.45
N PRO A 70 -18.00 0.56 -1.24
CA PRO A 70 -16.73 0.43 -0.54
C PRO A 70 -15.78 -0.50 -1.29
N THR A 71 -14.49 -0.38 -0.97
CA THR A 71 -13.41 -1.27 -1.39
C THR A 71 -12.41 -1.37 -0.24
N ASN A 72 -11.56 -2.39 -0.22
CA ASN A 72 -10.58 -2.59 0.85
C ASN A 72 -9.56 -1.44 0.95
N VAL A 73 -8.98 -1.01 -0.18
CA VAL A 73 -7.95 0.03 -0.24
C VAL A 73 -8.14 0.93 -1.45
N LEU A 74 -7.84 2.22 -1.27
CA LEU A 74 -7.64 3.19 -2.34
C LEU A 74 -6.22 3.75 -2.25
N SER A 75 -5.61 4.00 -3.40
CA SER A 75 -4.29 4.64 -3.50
C SER A 75 -4.39 5.83 -4.42
N PHE A 76 -3.84 6.97 -3.97
CA PHE A 76 -3.85 8.25 -4.67
C PHE A 76 -2.42 8.72 -4.91
N PRO A 77 -1.77 8.30 -6.02
CA PRO A 77 -0.42 8.74 -6.35
C PRO A 77 -0.40 10.25 -6.61
N MET A 78 0.55 10.95 -6.00
CA MET A 78 0.81 12.39 -6.23
C MET A 78 1.99 12.63 -7.19
N VAL A 79 2.84 11.63 -7.40
CA VAL A 79 3.97 11.71 -8.34
C VAL A 79 3.59 11.07 -9.67
N GLN A 80 3.82 11.80 -10.76
CA GLN A 80 3.62 11.27 -12.11
C GLN A 80 4.73 10.24 -12.47
N PRO A 81 4.41 9.22 -13.29
CA PRO A 81 5.38 8.16 -13.66
C PRO A 81 6.70 8.68 -14.26
N ASP A 82 6.63 9.74 -15.05
CA ASP A 82 7.78 10.37 -15.71
C ASP A 82 8.68 11.15 -14.74
N LEU A 83 8.13 11.57 -13.59
CA LEU A 83 8.86 12.30 -12.56
C LEU A 83 9.51 11.38 -11.52
N LEU A 84 9.00 10.17 -11.30
CA LEU A 84 9.54 9.19 -10.34
C LEU A 84 11.04 8.89 -10.57
N GLY A 85 11.44 8.71 -11.84
CA GLY A 85 12.84 8.47 -12.19
C GLY A 85 13.74 9.71 -12.02
N SER A 86 13.15 10.90 -11.97
CA SER A 86 13.83 12.18 -11.86
C SER A 86 13.84 12.76 -10.44
N LEU A 87 13.25 12.06 -9.46
CA LEU A 87 13.24 12.45 -8.04
C LEU A 87 14.66 12.55 -7.44
N SER A 88 15.67 12.05 -8.16
CA SER A 88 17.09 12.26 -7.88
C SER A 88 17.57 13.70 -8.15
N ASN A 89 16.74 14.58 -8.74
CA ASN A 89 17.10 15.95 -9.14
C ASN A 89 16.22 17.05 -8.48
N THR A 90 15.40 16.73 -7.47
CA THR A 90 14.63 17.75 -6.75
C THR A 90 15.50 18.39 -5.67
N ASP A 91 15.76 19.70 -5.81
CA ASP A 91 16.46 20.55 -4.82
C ASP A 91 15.58 20.85 -3.57
N ASP A 92 14.31 20.40 -3.62
CA ASP A 92 13.34 20.48 -2.53
C ASP A 92 13.34 19.15 -1.76
N GLY A 93 13.72 19.21 -0.49
CA GLY A 93 14.06 18.06 0.37
C GLY A 93 12.93 17.07 0.72
N GLU A 94 11.79 17.10 0.01
CA GLU A 94 10.65 16.21 0.24
C GLU A 94 9.88 15.91 -1.06
N VAL A 95 9.48 14.64 -1.21
CA VAL A 95 8.68 14.11 -2.30
C VAL A 95 7.44 13.44 -1.70
N LEU A 96 6.27 14.01 -1.97
CA LEU A 96 4.98 13.44 -1.56
C LEU A 96 4.59 12.33 -2.55
N LEU A 97 4.68 11.06 -2.14
CA LEU A 97 4.29 9.92 -2.97
C LEU A 97 2.76 9.80 -3.08
N GLY A 98 2.04 10.11 -2.00
CA GLY A 98 0.59 10.20 -1.97
C GLY A 98 -0.04 9.42 -0.81
N ASP A 99 -1.30 9.04 -0.99
CA ASP A 99 -2.16 8.57 0.10
C ASP A 99 -2.65 7.13 -0.12
N ILE A 100 -2.69 6.34 0.95
CA ILE A 100 -3.29 5.00 1.03
C ILE A 100 -4.44 5.07 2.03
N ILE A 101 -5.66 4.73 1.61
CA ILE A 101 -6.84 4.76 2.49
C ILE A 101 -7.42 3.36 2.57
N LEU A 102 -7.49 2.78 3.77
CA LEU A 102 -8.06 1.46 4.03
C LEU A 102 -9.47 1.56 4.64
N ALA A 103 -10.35 0.63 4.29
CA ALA A 103 -11.70 0.53 4.88
C ALA A 103 -11.77 -0.65 5.85
N HIS A 104 -11.97 -0.38 7.15
CA HIS A 104 -11.94 -1.41 8.19
C HIS A 104 -12.92 -2.56 7.92
N GLU A 105 -14.19 -2.27 7.64
CA GLU A 105 -15.22 -3.29 7.52
C GLU A 105 -15.01 -4.19 6.31
N THR A 106 -14.55 -3.62 5.19
CA THR A 106 -14.18 -4.41 4.02
C THR A 106 -12.91 -5.24 4.28
N CYS A 107 -11.88 -4.68 4.93
CA CYS A 107 -10.67 -5.44 5.28
C CYS A 107 -10.99 -6.61 6.24
N ALA A 108 -11.76 -6.36 7.28
CA ALA A 108 -12.16 -7.38 8.26
C ALA A 108 -12.99 -8.50 7.62
N ARG A 109 -13.94 -8.15 6.75
CA ARG A 109 -14.76 -9.11 6.00
C ARG A 109 -13.90 -9.98 5.09
N GLU A 110 -13.01 -9.39 4.31
CA GLU A 110 -12.15 -10.13 3.38
C GLU A 110 -11.14 -11.03 4.11
N ALA A 111 -10.55 -10.56 5.22
CA ALA A 111 -9.68 -11.38 6.06
C ALA A 111 -10.43 -12.61 6.62
N GLN A 112 -11.66 -12.41 7.10
CA GLN A 112 -12.53 -13.49 7.57
C GLN A 112 -12.87 -14.49 6.45
N GLU A 113 -13.21 -14.00 5.25
CA GLU A 113 -13.53 -14.85 4.09
C GLU A 113 -12.33 -15.69 3.65
N LYS A 114 -11.11 -15.15 3.75
CA LYS A 114 -9.85 -15.83 3.48
C LYS A 114 -9.38 -16.73 4.63
N GLY A 115 -9.97 -16.62 5.82
CA GLY A 115 -9.54 -17.36 7.01
C GLY A 115 -8.16 -16.95 7.51
N ILE A 116 -7.76 -15.69 7.32
CA ILE A 116 -6.49 -15.11 7.78
C ILE A 116 -6.76 -13.98 8.80
N ASP A 117 -5.74 -13.60 9.55
CA ASP A 117 -5.83 -12.47 10.47
C ASP A 117 -5.93 -11.14 9.70
N ILE A 118 -6.67 -10.18 10.26
CA ILE A 118 -6.85 -8.85 9.66
C ILE A 118 -5.50 -8.14 9.47
N GLU A 119 -4.58 -8.32 10.42
CA GLU A 119 -3.21 -7.82 10.37
C GLU A 119 -2.52 -8.23 9.05
N GLN A 120 -2.53 -9.52 8.71
CA GLN A 120 -1.93 -10.05 7.50
C GLN A 120 -2.55 -9.45 6.23
N HIS A 121 -3.88 -9.32 6.19
CA HIS A 121 -4.57 -8.73 5.04
C HIS A 121 -4.23 -7.24 4.88
N VAL A 122 -4.19 -6.50 5.97
CA VAL A 122 -3.83 -5.07 5.98
C VAL A 122 -2.38 -4.84 5.55
N MET A 123 -1.44 -5.66 6.03
CA MET A 123 -0.04 -5.57 5.62
C MET A 123 0.12 -5.77 4.11
N HIS A 124 -0.61 -6.73 3.54
CA HIS A 124 -0.66 -6.90 2.09
C HIS A 124 -1.19 -5.64 1.39
N LEU A 125 -2.30 -5.07 1.87
CA LEU A 125 -2.92 -3.89 1.26
C LEU A 125 -2.06 -2.62 1.35
N ILE A 126 -1.28 -2.43 2.41
CA ILE A 126 -0.36 -1.29 2.52
C ILE A 126 0.82 -1.46 1.57
N VAL A 127 1.39 -2.66 1.46
CA VAL A 127 2.45 -2.97 0.47
C VAL A 127 1.92 -2.73 -0.95
N HIS A 128 0.75 -3.29 -1.27
CA HIS A 128 0.07 -3.14 -2.55
C HIS A 128 -0.20 -1.65 -2.87
N GLY A 129 -0.77 -0.92 -1.93
CA GLY A 129 -1.05 0.51 -2.09
C GLY A 129 0.23 1.33 -2.30
N THR A 130 1.31 1.00 -1.59
CA THR A 130 2.61 1.66 -1.75
C THR A 130 3.18 1.42 -3.15
N LEU A 131 3.07 0.21 -3.69
CA LEU A 131 3.50 -0.08 -5.05
C LEU A 131 2.68 0.71 -6.09
N HIS A 132 1.37 0.89 -5.87
CA HIS A 132 0.57 1.79 -6.70
C HIS A 132 1.03 3.26 -6.61
N LEU A 133 1.45 3.75 -5.44
CA LEU A 133 2.06 5.09 -5.32
C LEU A 133 3.37 5.21 -6.10
N LEU A 134 4.11 4.10 -6.26
CA LEU A 134 5.30 4.00 -7.09
C LEU A 134 4.99 3.74 -8.58
N ASN A 135 3.74 3.93 -9.00
CA ASN A 135 3.23 3.74 -10.36
C ASN A 135 3.37 2.30 -10.89
N TYR A 136 3.38 1.30 -10.01
CA TYR A 136 3.10 -0.08 -10.40
C TYR A 136 1.60 -0.26 -10.62
N ASP A 137 1.24 -1.13 -11.55
CA ASP A 137 -0.15 -1.48 -11.86
C ASP A 137 -0.20 -2.98 -12.16
N HIS A 138 -1.41 -3.51 -12.30
CA HIS A 138 -1.69 -4.93 -12.56
C HIS A 138 -2.82 -5.09 -13.61
N GLN A 139 -2.86 -4.21 -14.62
CA GLN A 139 -3.91 -4.22 -15.65
C GLN A 139 -3.71 -5.35 -16.67
N ASP A 140 -2.46 -5.77 -16.90
CA ASP A 140 -2.11 -6.93 -17.71
C ASP A 140 -1.32 -7.98 -16.93
N GLU A 141 -1.20 -9.18 -17.49
CA GLU A 141 -0.55 -10.33 -16.84
C GLU A 141 0.92 -10.09 -16.49
N ALA A 142 1.66 -9.35 -17.34
CA ALA A 142 3.08 -9.10 -17.11
C ALA A 142 3.29 -8.06 -16.00
N GLN A 143 2.44 -7.03 -15.98
CA GLN A 143 2.36 -6.04 -14.91
C GLN A 143 1.98 -6.70 -13.58
N ALA A 144 0.93 -7.52 -13.58
CA ALA A 144 0.48 -8.26 -12.40
C ALA A 144 1.61 -9.16 -11.87
N ALA A 145 2.19 -10.03 -12.68
CA ALA A 145 3.27 -10.92 -12.24
C ALA A 145 4.48 -10.18 -11.64
N ASN A 146 4.81 -9.00 -12.18
CA ASN A 146 5.89 -8.17 -11.66
C ASN A 146 5.52 -7.55 -10.30
N MET A 147 4.30 -7.01 -10.17
CA MET A 147 3.82 -6.42 -8.92
C MET A 147 3.66 -7.49 -7.83
N GLU A 148 3.05 -8.63 -8.14
CA GLU A 148 2.89 -9.78 -7.24
C GLU A 148 4.24 -10.26 -6.69
N ALA A 149 5.26 -10.37 -7.54
CA ALA A 149 6.60 -10.77 -7.11
C ALA A 149 7.22 -9.79 -6.09
N LEU A 150 6.96 -8.48 -6.25
CA LEU A 150 7.41 -7.46 -5.29
C LEU A 150 6.64 -7.54 -3.98
N GLU A 151 5.33 -7.75 -4.03
CA GLU A 151 4.48 -7.91 -2.85
C GLU A 151 4.87 -9.14 -2.04
N THR A 152 5.01 -10.31 -2.69
CA THR A 152 5.44 -11.54 -2.03
C THR A 152 6.81 -11.37 -1.38
N LYS A 153 7.76 -10.71 -2.05
CA LYS A 153 9.09 -10.47 -1.50
C LYS A 153 9.09 -9.52 -0.30
N ALA A 154 8.30 -8.45 -0.36
CA ALA A 154 8.15 -7.50 0.74
C ALA A 154 7.53 -8.16 1.96
N LEU A 155 6.41 -8.86 1.78
CA LEU A 155 5.70 -9.56 2.85
C LEU A 155 6.54 -10.68 3.48
N ALA A 156 7.27 -11.46 2.67
CA ALA A 156 8.18 -12.47 3.19
C ALA A 156 9.30 -11.87 4.07
N GLY A 157 9.79 -10.67 3.73
CA GLY A 157 10.77 -9.94 4.54
C GLY A 157 10.22 -9.49 5.90
N LEU A 158 8.91 -9.30 6.00
CA LEU A 158 8.18 -8.94 7.21
C LEU A 158 7.67 -10.17 7.99
N GLY A 159 7.89 -11.38 7.49
CA GLY A 159 7.46 -12.63 8.12
C GLY A 159 6.02 -13.05 7.78
N TYR A 160 5.38 -12.39 6.82
CA TYR A 160 4.05 -12.75 6.34
C TYR A 160 4.10 -13.78 5.20
N PRO A 161 3.08 -14.65 5.08
CA PRO A 161 3.00 -15.62 3.99
C PRO A 161 2.71 -14.95 2.64
N ASP A 162 2.94 -15.69 1.56
CA ASP A 162 2.63 -15.24 0.20
C ASP A 162 1.10 -15.07 0.02
N PRO A 163 0.61 -13.85 -0.28
CA PRO A 163 -0.83 -13.58 -0.42
C PRO A 163 -1.45 -14.27 -1.64
N TYR A 164 -0.63 -14.78 -2.57
CA TYR A 164 -1.07 -15.47 -3.79
C TYR A 164 -0.99 -17.00 -3.71
N SER A 165 -0.57 -17.55 -2.57
CA SER A 165 -0.31 -18.99 -2.40
C SER A 165 -1.54 -19.89 -2.62
N GLU A 166 -2.77 -19.39 -2.44
CA GLU A 166 -3.99 -20.15 -2.77
C GLU A 166 -4.39 -20.08 -4.26
N HIS A 167 -3.90 -19.08 -5.00
CA HIS A 167 -4.16 -18.92 -6.43
C HIS A 167 -3.22 -19.77 -7.30
N GLN A 168 -2.12 -20.27 -6.73
CA GLN A 168 -1.24 -21.23 -7.38
C GLN A 168 -1.84 -22.65 -7.25
N GLN A 169 -2.89 -22.93 -8.03
CA GLN A 169 -3.31 -24.32 -8.21
C GLN A 169 -2.14 -25.15 -8.72
N PRO A 170 -1.85 -26.33 -8.15
CA PRO A 170 -0.83 -27.21 -8.70
C PRO A 170 -1.23 -27.62 -10.12
N LEU A 171 -0.28 -27.52 -11.06
CA LEU A 171 -0.34 -28.17 -12.37
C LEU A 171 -0.56 -29.69 -12.23
#